data_AF-R7UKN6-F1
#
_entry.id   AF-R7UKN6-F1
#
_cell.length_a   1.000
_cell.length_b   1.000
_cell.length_c   1.000
_cell.angle_alpha   90.00
_cell.angle_beta   90.00
_cell.angle_gamma   90.00
#
_symmetry.space_group_name_H-M   'P 1'
#
loop_
_entity.id
_entity.type
_entity.pdbx_description
1 polymer ?
#
loop_
_entity_poly.entity_id
_entity_poly.type
_entity_poly.pdbx_seq_one_letter_code
_entity_poly.pdbx_strand_id
1 'polypeptide(L)'
;MVPERELWQLFQRYASSTGVLIQPQIRRALNSIELYPTKSQVFEMVHCSCECSGRTPVDHLTFGEFCILTTELSEAYRKNAPAPIPKSQLKDKAALVLEERRKKRKPSGPMFSSHREMRSAIEKH
;
A
#
# COMPACT_ATOMS: atom_id res chain seq x y z
N MET A 1 -4.85 -18.43 6.23
CA MET A 1 -3.61 -18.77 5.50
C MET A 1 -4.03 -19.59 4.30
N VAL A 2 -3.60 -19.22 3.09
CA VAL A 2 -3.92 -19.97 1.87
C VAL A 2 -3.18 -21.30 1.93
N PRO A 3 -3.84 -22.46 1.71
CA PRO A 3 -3.17 -23.75 1.72
C PRO A 3 -2.04 -23.84 0.68
N GLU A 4 -0.93 -24.50 1.02
CA GLU A 4 0.23 -24.65 0.13
C GLU A 4 -0.14 -25.24 -1.24
N ARG A 5 -1.06 -26.22 -1.27
CA ARG A 5 -1.56 -26.82 -2.51
C ARG A 5 -2.23 -25.80 -3.43
N GLU A 6 -2.99 -24.87 -2.87
CA GLU A 6 -3.65 -23.81 -3.64
C GLU A 6 -2.60 -22.80 -4.15
N LEU A 7 -1.62 -22.46 -3.33
CA LEU A 7 -0.50 -21.62 -3.74
C LEU A 7 0.33 -22.27 -4.86
N TRP A 8 0.52 -23.60 -4.83
CA TRP A 8 1.21 -24.33 -5.89
C TRP A 8 0.43 -24.28 -7.20
N GLN A 9 -0.87 -24.54 -7.18
CA GLN A 9 -1.72 -24.44 -8.38
C GLN A 9 -1.73 -23.02 -8.94
N LEU A 10 -1.78 -22.02 -8.05
CA LEU A 10 -1.71 -20.62 -8.42
C LEU A 10 -0.36 -20.29 -9.07
N PHE A 11 0.74 -20.73 -8.45
CA PHE A 11 2.09 -20.54 -8.97
C PHE A 11 2.22 -21.15 -10.37
N GLN A 12 1.83 -22.41 -10.54
CA GLN A 12 1.90 -23.10 -11.83
C GLN A 12 1.08 -22.40 -12.92
N ARG A 13 -0.07 -21.80 -12.58
CA ARG A 13 -0.92 -21.10 -13.54
C ARG A 13 -0.25 -19.84 -14.11
N TYR A 14 0.59 -19.16 -13.32
CA TYR A 14 1.18 -17.87 -13.70
C TYR A 14 2.67 -17.92 -14.01
N ALA A 15 3.38 -18.96 -13.55
CA ALA A 15 4.81 -19.11 -13.75
C ALA A 15 5.16 -19.25 -15.23
N SER A 16 6.34 -18.77 -15.61
CA SER A 16 6.94 -19.07 -16.91
C SER A 16 7.29 -20.56 -17.02
N SER A 17 7.62 -21.00 -18.23
CA SER A 17 8.16 -22.34 -18.49
C SER A 17 9.44 -22.65 -17.70
N THR A 18 10.12 -21.62 -17.19
CA THR A 18 11.33 -21.74 -16.37
C THR A 18 11.05 -21.95 -14.88
N GLY A 19 9.77 -22.02 -14.46
CA GLY A 19 9.40 -22.33 -13.07
C GLY A 19 9.57 -21.16 -12.10
N VAL A 20 9.49 -19.92 -12.59
CA VAL A 20 9.60 -18.70 -11.80
C VAL A 20 8.49 -17.71 -12.14
N LEU A 21 8.23 -16.76 -11.24
CA LEU A 21 7.29 -15.67 -11.45
C LEU A 21 8.02 -14.34 -11.56
N ILE A 22 7.88 -13.65 -12.69
CA ILE A 22 8.33 -12.25 -12.83
C ILE A 22 7.31 -11.26 -12.25
N GLN A 23 7.73 -10.04 -11.93
CA GLN A 23 6.88 -9.01 -11.29
C GLN A 23 5.45 -8.87 -11.87
N PRO A 24 5.24 -8.80 -13.21
CA PRO A 24 3.88 -8.73 -13.76
C PRO A 24 3.03 -9.99 -13.53
N GLN A 25 3.65 -11.16 -13.43
CA GLN A 25 2.96 -12.42 -13.13
C GLN A 25 2.63 -12.50 -11.64
N ILE A 26 3.56 -12.11 -10.76
CA ILE A 26 3.33 -12.06 -9.30
C ILE A 26 2.10 -11.21 -9.00
N ARG A 27 2.03 -10.00 -9.56
CA ARG A 27 0.88 -9.11 -9.34
C ARG A 27 -0.43 -9.74 -9.83
N ARG A 28 -0.43 -10.39 -11.00
CA ARG A 28 -1.63 -11.05 -11.54
C ARG A 28 -2.07 -12.24 -10.68
N ALA A 29 -1.12 -13.05 -10.21
CA ALA A 29 -1.39 -14.18 -9.33
C ALA A 29 -2.01 -13.70 -8.01
N LEU A 30 -1.41 -12.72 -7.34
CA LEU A 30 -1.91 -12.19 -6.07
C LEU A 30 -3.27 -11.48 -6.20
N ASN A 31 -3.51 -10.79 -7.32
CA ASN A 31 -4.84 -10.21 -7.60
C ASN A 31 -5.92 -11.29 -7.75
N SER A 32 -5.59 -12.47 -8.27
CA SER A 32 -6.57 -13.55 -8.46
C SER A 32 -7.06 -14.18 -7.15
N ILE A 33 -6.32 -13.96 -6.06
CA ILE A 33 -6.70 -14.34 -4.69
C ILE A 33 -7.02 -13.11 -3.82
N GLU A 34 -7.39 -12.01 -4.46
CA GLU A 34 -7.89 -10.79 -3.84
C GLU A 34 -6.90 -10.06 -2.90
N LEU A 35 -5.59 -10.27 -3.08
CA LEU A 35 -4.56 -9.55 -2.31
C LEU A 35 -4.13 -8.23 -2.91
N TYR A 36 -4.45 -7.94 -4.17
CA TYR A 36 -4.32 -6.62 -4.83
C TYR A 36 -3.08 -5.74 -4.46
N PRO A 37 -1.84 -6.25 -4.48
CA PRO A 37 -0.68 -5.45 -4.13
C PRO A 37 -0.39 -4.34 -5.14
N THR A 38 0.17 -3.24 -4.63
CA THR A 38 0.70 -2.14 -5.46
C THR A 38 1.95 -2.56 -6.22
N LYS A 39 2.33 -1.81 -7.26
CA LYS A 39 3.58 -2.06 -8.00
C LYS A 39 4.80 -2.00 -7.09
N SER A 40 4.85 -1.02 -6.18
CA SER A 40 5.94 -0.87 -5.21
C SER A 40 6.02 -2.05 -4.26
N GLN A 41 4.89 -2.54 -3.73
CA GLN A 41 4.89 -3.74 -2.89
C GLN A 41 5.44 -4.96 -3.64
N VAL A 42 5.04 -5.18 -4.89
CA VAL A 42 5.58 -6.29 -5.70
C VAL A 42 7.07 -6.12 -5.98
N PHE A 43 7.53 -4.89 -6.22
CA PHE A 43 8.95 -4.59 -6.40
C PHE A 43 9.75 -4.94 -5.14
N GLU A 44 9.34 -4.46 -3.97
CA GLU A 44 9.98 -4.76 -2.67
C GLU A 44 9.99 -6.26 -2.38
N MET A 45 8.87 -6.95 -2.63
CA MET A 45 8.78 -8.40 -2.46
C MET A 45 9.85 -9.14 -3.27
N VAL A 46 10.08 -8.77 -4.52
CA VAL A 46 11.15 -9.37 -5.34
C VAL A 46 12.53 -8.95 -4.84
N HIS A 47 12.70 -7.68 -4.50
CA HIS A 47 13.98 -7.14 -4.05
C HIS A 47 14.48 -7.82 -2.78
N CYS A 48 13.65 -7.83 -1.72
CA CYS A 48 13.99 -8.46 -0.46
C CYS A 48 14.29 -9.96 -0.64
N SER A 49 13.51 -10.65 -1.47
CA SER A 49 13.72 -12.08 -1.74
C SER A 49 15.09 -12.37 -2.38
N CYS A 50 15.47 -11.57 -3.38
CA CYS A 50 16.75 -11.73 -4.04
C CYS A 50 17.92 -11.30 -3.18
N GLU A 51 17.78 -10.23 -2.37
CA GLU A 51 18.78 -9.80 -1.39
C GLU A 51 19.07 -10.89 -0.36
N CYS A 52 18.01 -11.51 0.21
CA CYS A 52 18.17 -12.62 1.15
C CYS A 52 18.82 -13.85 0.53
N SER A 53 18.62 -14.06 -0.77
CA SER A 53 19.12 -15.22 -1.50
C SER A 53 20.45 -14.98 -2.23
N GLY A 54 20.96 -13.75 -2.24
CA GLY A 54 22.13 -13.35 -3.02
C GLY A 54 21.97 -13.48 -4.54
N ARG A 55 20.73 -13.53 -5.05
CA ARG A 55 20.45 -13.80 -6.47
C ARG A 55 20.52 -12.54 -7.32
N THR A 56 21.11 -12.67 -8.50
CA THR A 56 21.09 -11.65 -9.56
C THR A 56 20.76 -12.33 -10.90
N PRO A 57 19.94 -11.72 -11.78
CA PRO A 57 19.23 -10.45 -11.62
C PRO A 57 18.05 -10.51 -10.62
N VAL A 58 17.65 -9.34 -10.10
CA VAL A 58 16.56 -9.17 -9.13
C VAL A 58 15.22 -8.98 -9.86
N ASP A 59 14.70 -10.06 -10.45
CA ASP A 59 13.55 -9.96 -11.36
C ASP A 59 12.46 -11.03 -11.17
N HIS A 60 12.68 -12.03 -10.31
CA HIS A 60 11.76 -13.15 -10.17
C HIS A 60 11.71 -13.81 -8.78
N LEU A 61 10.58 -14.48 -8.53
CA LEU A 61 10.37 -15.36 -7.38
C LEU A 61 10.29 -16.83 -7.79
N THR A 62 10.91 -17.68 -6.99
CA THR A 62 10.66 -19.13 -6.96
C THR A 62 9.38 -19.43 -6.18
N PHE A 63 8.94 -20.69 -6.19
CA PHE A 63 7.74 -21.11 -5.48
C PHE A 63 7.82 -20.86 -3.97
N GLY A 64 8.94 -21.23 -3.34
CA GLY A 64 9.11 -21.07 -1.89
C GLY A 64 9.01 -19.61 -1.46
N GLU A 65 9.69 -18.73 -2.19
CA GLU A 65 9.66 -17.28 -1.95
C GLU A 65 8.25 -16.71 -2.16
N PHE A 66 7.56 -17.13 -3.24
CA PHE A 66 6.18 -16.75 -3.49
C PHE A 66 5.25 -17.14 -2.32
N CYS A 67 5.38 -18.34 -1.76
CA CYS A 67 4.58 -18.80 -0.62
C CYS A 67 4.77 -17.94 0.63
N ILE A 68 6.03 -17.65 0.97
CA ILE A 68 6.38 -16.84 2.16
C ILE A 68 5.78 -15.45 2.00
N LEU A 69 6.09 -14.79 0.89
CA LEU A 69 5.69 -13.40 0.64
C LEU A 69 4.17 -13.25 0.51
N THR A 70 3.48 -14.25 -0.08
CA THR A 70 2.01 -14.27 -0.14
C THR A 70 1.39 -14.37 1.26
N THR A 71 1.97 -15.21 2.11
CA THR A 71 1.51 -15.39 3.50
C THR A 71 1.70 -14.11 4.31
N GLU A 72 2.89 -13.53 4.23
CA GLU A 72 3.23 -12.28 4.93
C GLU A 72 2.35 -11.11 4.49
N LEU A 73 2.13 -10.96 3.17
CA LEU A 73 1.26 -9.91 2.63
C LEU A 73 -0.19 -10.08 3.11
N SER A 74 -0.72 -11.31 3.07
CA SER A 74 -2.06 -11.62 3.55
C SER A 74 -2.21 -11.29 5.04
N GLU A 75 -1.22 -11.63 5.85
CA GLU A 75 -1.22 -11.29 7.26
C GLU A 75 -1.11 -9.79 7.52
N ALA A 76 -0.24 -9.09 6.79
CA ALA A 76 -0.09 -7.65 6.91
C ALA A 76 -1.41 -6.93 6.59
N TYR A 77 -2.14 -7.39 5.57
CA TYR A 77 -3.43 -6.81 5.20
C TYR A 77 -4.50 -7.08 6.26
N ARG A 78 -4.51 -8.29 6.83
CA ARG A 78 -5.40 -8.65 7.94
C ARG A 78 -5.11 -7.84 9.21
N LYS A 79 -3.84 -7.65 9.56
CA LYS A 79 -3.41 -6.89 10.75
C LYS A 79 -3.72 -5.40 10.62
N ASN A 80 -3.58 -4.84 9.42
CA ASN A 80 -3.85 -3.43 9.14
C ASN A 80 -5.29 -3.16 8.68
N ALA A 81 -6.16 -4.17 8.66
CA ALA A 81 -7.56 -3.98 8.33
C ALA A 81 -8.19 -3.07 9.40
N PRO A 82 -8.78 -1.91 9.01
CA PRO A 82 -9.49 -1.09 9.98
C PRO A 82 -10.59 -1.92 10.62
N ALA A 83 -10.67 -1.88 11.95
CA ALA A 83 -11.71 -2.59 12.68
C ALA A 83 -13.08 -2.23 12.09
N PRO A 84 -13.98 -3.21 11.89
CA PRO A 84 -15.30 -2.93 11.36
C PRO A 84 -16.00 -1.93 12.28
N ILE A 85 -16.22 -0.73 11.77
CA ILE A 85 -16.88 0.34 12.51
C ILE A 85 -18.38 -0.01 12.51
N PRO A 86 -19.03 -0.08 13.68
CA PRO A 86 -20.48 -0.25 13.73
C PRO A 86 -21.16 0.81 12.86
N LYS A 87 -22.16 0.41 12.05
CA LYS A 87 -22.84 1.33 11.12
C LYS A 87 -23.39 2.58 11.81
N SER A 88 -23.76 2.46 13.09
CA SER A 88 -24.19 3.57 13.93
C SER A 88 -23.12 4.67 14.06
N GLN A 89 -21.84 4.31 14.11
CA GLN A 89 -20.72 5.24 14.32
C GLN A 89 -20.08 5.77 13.02
N LEU A 90 -20.53 5.31 11.85
CA LEU A 90 -19.99 5.76 10.55
C LEU A 90 -20.24 7.25 10.32
N LYS A 91 -21.43 7.75 10.69
CA LYS A 91 -21.80 9.17 10.51
C LYS A 91 -20.93 10.07 11.39
N ASP A 92 -20.73 9.68 12.64
CA ASP A 92 -19.97 10.47 13.62
C ASP A 92 -18.50 10.54 13.25
N LYS A 93 -17.89 9.43 12.83
CA LYS A 93 -16.49 9.44 12.35
C LYS A 93 -16.32 10.23 11.06
N ALA A 94 -17.27 10.13 10.12
CA ALA A 94 -17.22 10.93 8.90
C ALA A 94 -17.27 12.44 9.20
N ALA A 95 -18.11 12.85 10.15
CA ALA A 95 -18.18 14.24 10.61
C ALA A 95 -16.87 14.71 11.25
N LEU A 96 -16.25 13.89 12.10
CA LEU A 96 -14.96 14.19 12.74
C LEU A 96 -13.81 14.36 11.72
N VAL A 97 -13.73 13.48 10.72
CA VAL A 97 -12.70 13.58 9.66
C VAL A 97 -12.89 14.84 8.81
N LEU A 98 -14.14 15.24 8.54
CA LEU A 98 -14.45 16.48 7.82
C LEU A 98 -14.11 17.72 8.65
N GLU A 99 -14.41 17.71 9.95
CA GLU A 99 -14.03 18.74 10.92
C GLU A 99 -12.49 18.92 10.98
N GLU A 100 -11.73 17.83 11.10
CA GLU A 100 -10.26 17.89 11.08
C GLU A 100 -9.72 18.50 9.79
N ARG A 101 -10.28 18.11 8.62
CA ARG A 101 -9.91 18.70 7.33
C ARG A 101 -10.23 20.20 7.26
N ARG A 102 -11.34 20.65 7.84
CA ARG A 102 -11.69 22.08 7.93
C ARG A 102 -10.72 22.82 8.83
N LYS A 103 -10.31 22.23 9.96
CA LYS A 103 -9.38 22.83 10.91
C LYS A 103 -7.98 23.01 10.31
N LYS A 104 -7.50 22.02 9.54
CA LYS A 104 -6.23 22.08 8.79
C LYS A 104 -6.24 23.10 7.64
N ARG A 105 -7.42 23.52 7.17
CA ARG A 105 -7.59 24.51 6.10
C ARG A 105 -7.68 25.95 6.60
N LYS A 106 -7.69 26.20 7.92
CA LYS A 106 -7.62 27.57 8.42
C LYS A 106 -6.21 28.12 8.16
N PRO A 107 -6.03 29.17 7.34
CA PRO A 107 -4.72 29.75 7.15
C PRO A 107 -4.25 30.32 8.50
N SER A 108 -3.09 29.86 8.97
CA SER A 108 -2.46 30.32 10.23
C SER A 108 -1.67 31.62 10.03
N GLY A 109 -2.15 32.50 9.15
CA GLY A 109 -1.56 33.81 8.87
C GLY A 109 -2.63 34.90 8.93
N PRO A 110 -2.25 36.15 9.23
CA PRO A 110 -3.19 37.27 9.16
C PRO A 110 -3.79 37.32 7.75
N MET A 111 -5.11 37.21 7.65
CA MET A 111 -5.85 37.53 6.43
C MET A 111 -5.80 39.04 6.27
N PHE A 112 -4.88 39.54 5.45
CA PHE A 112 -4.92 40.93 5.01
C PHE A 112 -6.10 41.10 4.06
N SER A 113 -7.02 41.99 4.41
CA SER A 113 -8.24 42.24 3.64
C SER A 113 -7.96 43.18 2.46
N SER A 114 -6.79 43.82 2.43
CA SER A 114 -6.34 44.68 1.34
C SER A 114 -4.82 44.66 1.17
N HIS A 115 -4.37 44.81 -0.09
CA HIS A 115 -2.97 44.98 -0.45
C HIS A 115 -2.30 46.18 0.26
N ARG A 116 -3.10 47.16 0.69
CA ARG A 116 -2.65 48.32 1.49
C ARG A 116 -2.19 47.91 2.90
N GLU A 117 -2.91 46.99 3.53
CA GLU A 117 -2.59 46.50 4.88
C GLU A 117 -1.31 45.67 4.88
N MET A 118 -1.10 44.87 3.83
CA MET A 118 0.11 44.07 3.64
C MET A 118 1.37 44.95 3.53
N ARG A 119 1.30 46.05 2.77
CA ARG A 119 2.44 46.98 2.60
C ARG A 119 2.80 47.71 3.89
N SER A 120 1.80 48.18 4.64
CA SER A 120 2.04 48.89 5.90
C SER A 120 2.66 48.03 6.99
N ALA A 121 2.50 46.70 6.93
CA ALA A 121 3.13 45.77 7.87
C ALA A 121 4.60 45.49 7.55
N ILE A 122 4.99 45.59 6.27
CA ILE A 122 6.37 45.37 5.80
C ILE A 122 7.25 46.59 6.08
N GLU A 123 6.70 47.80 6.03
CA GLU A 123 7.44 49.07 6.25
C GLU A 123 7.77 49.40 7.71
N LYS A 124 7.40 48.55 8.69
CA LYS A 124 7.63 48.80 10.12
C LYS A 124 8.90 48.16 10.70
N HIS A 125 9.77 47.57 9.86
CA HIS A 125 11.07 47.01 10.28
C HIS A 125 12.20 47.54 9.43
#